data_AF-A0A7Z9A6W0-F1
#
_entry.id   AF-A0A7Z9A6W0-F1
#
_cell.length_a   1.000
_cell.length_b   1.000
_cell.length_c   1.000
_cell.angle_alpha   90.00
_cell.angle_beta   90.00
_cell.angle_gamma   90.00
#
_symmetry.space_group_name_H-M   'P 1'
#
loop_
_entity.id
_entity.type
_entity.pdbx_description
1 polymer ?
#
loop_
_entity_poly.entity_id
_entity_poly.type
_entity_poly.pdbx_seq_one_letter_code
_entity_poly.pdbx_strand_id
1 'polypeptide(L)'
;MRTSLYKGSVLVAATLAGTLILSACGGGATSSSSEATSSAATSTPAQSSASAAAPNTSASGGTGGASKAGETTLAWTKDEPDGNKYAVFQDGSWTITGPKGESTDVKADGSWSYTTASEKGKPMKEGAIVDADGTFRGIKDGAVSNEPPKLPKAPEKPDNSAVTPVTPVQPTKSITDNS
;
A
#
# COMPACT_ATOMS: atom_id res chain seq x y z
N MET A 1 29.85 24.98 44.73
CA MET A 1 31.03 24.08 44.69
C MET A 1 30.51 22.64 44.64
N ARG A 2 31.17 21.75 43.86
CA ARG A 2 30.86 20.35 43.45
C ARG A 2 30.47 20.24 41.96
N THR A 3 31.42 20.32 41.03
CA THR A 3 32.30 19.26 40.43
C THR A 3 31.59 18.26 39.51
N SER A 4 31.73 18.52 38.19
CA SER A 4 32.18 17.62 37.09
C SER A 4 31.82 16.13 37.09
N LEU A 5 31.37 15.58 35.95
CA LEU A 5 32.20 14.68 35.12
C LEU A 5 31.52 14.23 33.80
N TYR A 6 32.35 14.23 32.75
CA TYR A 6 32.18 13.75 31.38
C TYR A 6 31.89 12.24 31.26
N LYS A 7 31.11 11.85 30.24
CA LYS A 7 31.22 10.62 29.41
C LYS A 7 30.08 10.65 28.37
N GLY A 8 30.21 10.42 27.07
CA GLY A 8 31.28 10.00 26.19
C GLY A 8 30.57 9.62 24.88
N SER A 9 30.92 10.28 23.77
CA SER A 9 30.38 9.96 22.44
C SER A 9 30.82 8.56 22.03
N VAL A 10 29.88 7.69 21.67
CA VAL A 10 30.19 6.40 21.03
C VAL A 10 29.76 6.50 19.56
N LEU A 11 30.75 6.74 18.70
CA LEU A 11 30.65 6.59 17.26
C LEU A 11 30.89 5.10 16.95
N VAL A 12 29.82 4.37 16.63
CA VAL A 12 29.93 3.00 16.10
C VAL A 12 30.11 3.10 14.58
N ALA A 13 31.35 2.95 14.13
CA ALA A 13 31.66 2.68 12.72
C ALA A 13 31.59 1.16 12.50
N ALA A 14 30.56 0.69 11.81
CA ALA A 14 30.47 -0.68 11.32
C ALA A 14 30.88 -0.71 9.85
N THR A 15 32.08 -1.22 9.59
CA THR A 15 32.59 -1.53 8.26
C THR A 15 31.84 -2.74 7.69
N LEU A 16 31.05 -2.56 6.63
CA LEU A 16 30.43 -3.66 5.91
C LEU A 16 31.37 -4.10 4.76
N ALA A 17 32.09 -5.19 4.99
CA ALA A 17 32.86 -5.88 3.97
C ALA A 17 31.91 -6.61 3.01
N GLY A 18 32.01 -6.29 1.72
CA GLY A 18 31.19 -6.87 0.67
C GLY A 18 31.60 -8.30 0.29
N THR A 19 30.64 -9.05 -0.24
CA THR A 19 30.88 -10.05 -1.28
C THR A 19 29.71 -10.00 -2.27
N LEU A 20 30.06 -9.70 -3.52
CA LEU A 20 29.17 -9.63 -4.67
C LEU A 20 29.21 -11.01 -5.35
N ILE A 21 28.09 -11.73 -5.41
CA ILE A 21 27.99 -12.96 -6.22
C ILE A 21 27.04 -12.66 -7.38
N LEU A 22 27.62 -12.62 -8.57
CA LEU A 22 26.99 -12.38 -9.86
C LEU A 22 26.61 -13.74 -10.47
N SER A 23 25.32 -14.00 -10.68
CA SER A 23 24.82 -15.16 -11.45
C SER A 23 24.14 -14.61 -12.71
N ALA A 24 24.83 -14.67 -13.85
CA ALA A 24 24.65 -15.70 -14.89
C ALA A 24 23.34 -15.55 -15.67
N CYS A 25 23.35 -14.69 -16.70
CA CYS A 25 22.45 -14.78 -17.85
C CYS A 25 23.21 -15.55 -18.95
N GLY A 26 22.63 -16.67 -19.39
CA GLY A 26 23.21 -17.55 -20.41
C GLY A 26 22.54 -17.41 -21.78
N GLY A 27 23.34 -17.68 -22.82
CA GLY A 27 22.91 -18.06 -24.17
C GLY A 27 22.78 -16.89 -25.16
N GLY A 28 23.38 -16.88 -26.35
CA GLY A 28 24.11 -17.90 -27.08
C GLY A 28 24.80 -17.30 -28.33
N ALA A 29 25.75 -18.05 -28.88
CA ALA A 29 26.71 -17.65 -29.90
C ALA A 29 26.18 -17.70 -31.36
N THR A 30 26.78 -16.91 -32.26
CA THR A 30 27.39 -17.42 -33.51
C THR A 30 28.31 -16.36 -34.14
N SER A 31 29.47 -16.81 -34.61
CA SER A 31 30.54 -16.01 -35.23
C SER A 31 30.44 -16.01 -36.76
N SER A 32 30.81 -14.92 -37.42
CA SER A 32 31.97 -14.86 -38.34
C SER A 32 31.96 -13.60 -39.22
N SER A 33 33.17 -13.10 -39.41
CA SER A 33 33.64 -11.92 -40.16
C SER A 33 33.39 -11.94 -41.66
N SER A 34 33.29 -10.77 -42.29
CA SER A 34 34.36 -10.19 -43.14
C SER A 34 33.88 -8.89 -43.83
N GLU A 35 34.77 -7.87 -43.80
CA GLU A 35 35.16 -6.89 -44.85
C GLU A 35 34.11 -6.45 -45.90
N ALA A 36 33.93 -5.20 -46.35
CA ALA A 36 34.78 -4.02 -46.45
C ALA A 36 33.90 -2.79 -46.86
N THR A 37 34.40 -1.57 -46.59
CA THR A 37 34.26 -0.32 -47.41
C THR A 37 32.86 0.10 -47.91
N SER A 38 32.31 1.29 -47.63
CA SER A 38 32.83 2.59 -48.09
C SER A 38 32.01 3.76 -47.52
N SER A 39 32.69 4.89 -47.46
CA SER A 39 32.36 6.24 -47.01
C SER A 39 31.16 6.95 -47.67
N ALA A 40 30.53 7.87 -46.94
CA ALA A 40 30.33 9.30 -47.27
C ALA A 40 29.36 9.94 -46.24
N ALA A 41 29.87 10.74 -45.30
CA ALA A 41 29.81 12.22 -45.26
C ALA A 41 28.36 12.78 -45.18
N THR A 42 27.93 13.33 -44.03
CA THR A 42 28.13 14.77 -43.74
C THR A 42 28.02 15.13 -42.22
N SER A 43 29.12 15.65 -41.67
CA SER A 43 29.35 16.77 -40.72
C SER A 43 28.26 17.17 -39.69
N THR A 44 28.40 16.86 -38.38
CA THR A 44 28.93 17.65 -37.20
C THR A 44 28.02 18.75 -36.60
N PRO A 45 28.12 19.11 -35.28
CA PRO A 45 28.95 18.57 -34.20
C PRO A 45 28.18 18.16 -32.92
N ALA A 46 28.92 17.47 -32.05
CA ALA A 46 28.57 17.14 -30.68
C ALA A 46 28.39 18.37 -29.78
N GLN A 47 27.47 18.30 -28.81
CA GLN A 47 27.83 18.64 -27.43
C GLN A 47 26.95 17.87 -26.44
N SER A 48 27.66 17.16 -25.57
CA SER A 48 27.29 16.51 -24.32
C SER A 48 26.28 17.26 -23.44
N SER A 49 25.40 16.52 -22.77
CA SER A 49 25.30 16.53 -21.30
C SER A 49 24.51 15.32 -20.79
N ALA A 50 25.05 14.75 -19.73
CA ALA A 50 24.59 13.56 -19.03
C ALA A 50 23.21 13.73 -18.36
N SER A 51 22.47 12.63 -18.21
CA SER A 51 22.25 12.04 -16.88
C SER A 51 21.45 10.75 -17.01
N ALA A 52 22.01 9.69 -16.41
CA ALA A 52 21.32 8.47 -16.11
C ALA A 52 20.15 8.74 -15.15
N ALA A 53 19.02 8.08 -15.37
CA ALA A 53 18.08 7.76 -14.30
C ALA A 53 17.50 6.38 -14.59
N ALA A 54 17.98 5.42 -13.82
CA ALA A 54 17.43 4.07 -13.73
C ALA A 54 15.93 4.12 -13.36
N PRO A 55 15.11 3.15 -13.81
CA PRO A 55 13.76 3.03 -13.31
C PRO A 55 13.81 2.68 -11.83
N ASN A 56 13.27 3.56 -10.99
CA ASN A 56 13.14 3.35 -9.55
C ASN A 56 12.10 2.25 -9.31
N THR A 57 12.56 1.00 -9.27
CA THR A 57 11.79 -0.13 -8.77
C THR A 57 11.74 -0.04 -7.24
N SER A 58 10.64 0.47 -6.70
CA SER A 58 10.29 0.29 -5.29
C SER A 58 9.09 -0.63 -5.18
N ALA A 59 9.28 -1.90 -5.55
CA ALA A 59 8.48 -2.97 -4.97
C ALA A 59 9.07 -3.22 -3.58
N SER A 60 8.60 -2.46 -2.58
CA SER A 60 8.96 -2.74 -1.19
C SER A 60 8.25 -4.01 -0.75
N GLY A 61 8.96 -5.14 -0.83
CA GLY A 61 8.65 -6.33 -0.05
C GLY A 61 8.73 -5.97 1.43
N GLY A 62 7.57 -5.71 2.04
CA GLY A 62 7.42 -5.48 3.46
C GLY A 62 6.90 -6.72 4.16
N THR A 63 7.81 -7.57 4.66
CA THR A 63 7.49 -8.50 5.74
C THR A 63 7.24 -7.70 7.01
N GLY A 64 6.01 -7.70 7.54
CA GLY A 64 5.74 -7.17 8.88
C GLY A 64 4.27 -6.98 9.25
N GLY A 65 3.63 -8.02 9.80
CA GLY A 65 2.51 -7.98 10.77
C GLY A 65 1.14 -7.55 10.24
N ALA A 66 0.03 -8.28 10.40
CA ALA A 66 -0.27 -9.46 11.19
C ALA A 66 -1.29 -10.32 10.42
N SER A 67 -0.96 -11.60 10.25
CA SER A 67 -1.87 -12.57 9.65
C SER A 67 -2.94 -12.98 10.67
N LYS A 68 -4.21 -12.84 10.26
CA LYS A 68 -5.40 -13.69 10.50
C LYS A 68 -6.62 -12.82 10.85
N ALA A 69 -7.59 -12.68 9.94
CA ALA A 69 -8.48 -13.78 9.58
C ALA A 69 -8.71 -13.97 8.07
N GLY A 70 -8.38 -15.20 7.59
CA GLY A 70 -8.49 -15.68 6.20
C GLY A 70 -7.21 -15.39 5.43
N GLU A 71 -6.46 -16.41 5.00
CA GLU A 71 -5.11 -16.27 4.38
C GLU A 71 -5.15 -15.61 2.99
N THR A 72 -5.60 -14.37 2.89
CA THR A 72 -5.46 -13.60 1.66
C THR A 72 -4.10 -12.91 1.68
N THR A 73 -3.30 -13.18 0.65
CA THR A 73 -2.00 -12.54 0.45
C THR A 73 -2.20 -11.06 0.13
N LEU A 74 -1.34 -10.20 0.66
CA LEU A 74 -1.37 -8.76 0.36
C LEU A 74 -0.96 -8.53 -1.10
N ALA A 75 -1.78 -7.81 -1.87
CA ALA A 75 -1.51 -7.51 -3.28
C ALA A 75 -0.70 -6.21 -3.43
N TRP A 76 -1.15 -5.13 -2.77
CA TRP A 76 -0.45 -3.85 -2.78
C TRP A 76 -0.88 -2.97 -1.61
N THR A 77 -0.04 -1.98 -1.28
CA THR A 77 -0.32 -0.96 -0.28
C THR A 77 -0.05 0.43 -0.85
N LYS A 78 -0.74 1.44 -0.32
CA LYS A 78 -0.51 2.85 -0.65
C LYS A 78 -0.57 3.69 0.62
N ASP A 79 0.36 4.61 0.75
CA ASP A 79 0.40 5.59 1.82
C ASP A 79 0.06 6.96 1.21
N GLU A 80 -0.95 7.63 1.76
CA GLU A 80 -1.33 8.98 1.31
C GLU A 80 -0.81 10.06 2.26
N PRO A 81 -0.53 11.27 1.74
CA PRO A 81 0.04 12.37 2.54
C PRO A 81 -0.89 12.87 3.64
N ASP A 82 -2.19 12.53 3.58
CA ASP A 82 -3.17 12.80 4.64
C ASP A 82 -3.03 11.84 5.84
N GLY A 83 -2.15 10.84 5.74
CA GLY A 83 -1.90 9.83 6.76
C GLY A 83 -2.76 8.57 6.60
N ASN A 84 -3.62 8.49 5.58
CA ASN A 84 -4.38 7.29 5.30
C ASN A 84 -3.47 6.19 4.72
N LYS A 85 -3.66 4.97 5.20
CA LYS A 85 -2.95 3.77 4.73
C LYS A 85 -3.94 2.84 4.07
N TYR A 86 -3.65 2.46 2.82
CA TYR A 86 -4.47 1.57 2.02
C TYR A 86 -3.76 0.23 1.91
N ALA A 87 -4.49 -0.86 2.12
CA ALA A 87 -4.03 -2.22 1.93
C ALA A 87 -5.06 -2.96 1.07
N VAL A 88 -4.63 -3.54 -0.04
CA VAL A 88 -5.48 -4.35 -0.93
C VAL A 88 -4.89 -5.74 -1.01
N PHE A 89 -5.75 -6.75 -0.91
CA PHE A 89 -5.38 -8.14 -0.91
C PHE A 89 -5.66 -8.80 -2.27
N GLN A 90 -5.13 -10.00 -2.49
CA GLN A 90 -5.22 -10.71 -3.78
C GLN A 90 -6.66 -11.08 -4.18
N ASP A 91 -7.57 -11.24 -3.23
CA ASP A 91 -9.00 -11.45 -3.49
C ASP A 91 -9.76 -10.14 -3.78
N GLY A 92 -9.04 -9.01 -3.83
CA GLY A 92 -9.59 -7.68 -4.02
C GLY A 92 -10.23 -7.07 -2.78
N SER A 93 -10.29 -7.78 -1.64
CA SER A 93 -10.62 -7.17 -0.35
C SER A 93 -9.61 -6.10 0.00
N TRP A 94 -10.00 -5.16 0.87
CA TRP A 94 -9.13 -4.04 1.22
C TRP A 94 -9.47 -3.40 2.56
N THR A 95 -8.47 -2.75 3.14
CA THR A 95 -8.59 -1.96 4.37
C THR A 95 -8.02 -0.56 4.15
N ILE A 96 -8.68 0.44 4.71
CA ILE A 96 -8.17 1.81 4.86
C ILE A 96 -8.04 2.10 6.35
N THR A 97 -6.84 2.44 6.80
CA THR A 97 -6.58 2.88 8.17
C THR A 97 -6.25 4.37 8.18
N GLY A 98 -7.05 5.14 8.92
CA GLY A 98 -6.82 6.57 9.12
C GLY A 98 -5.75 6.83 10.20
N PRO A 99 -5.14 8.02 10.20
CA PRO A 99 -4.03 8.36 11.10
C PRO A 99 -4.45 8.46 12.57
N LYS A 100 -5.75 8.56 12.88
CA LYS A 100 -6.27 8.64 14.26
C LYS A 100 -6.90 7.32 14.72
N GLY A 101 -6.77 6.25 13.93
CA GLY A 101 -7.35 4.95 14.23
C GLY A 101 -8.76 4.76 13.67
N GLU A 102 -9.19 5.59 12.71
CA GLU A 102 -10.31 5.24 11.84
C GLU A 102 -9.98 3.97 11.03
N SER A 103 -10.96 3.11 10.78
CA SER A 103 -10.76 1.93 9.92
C SER A 103 -11.96 1.73 9.02
N THR A 104 -11.70 1.36 7.77
CA THR A 104 -12.69 0.81 6.84
C THR A 104 -12.18 -0.51 6.34
N ASP A 105 -12.99 -1.55 6.41
CA ASP A 105 -12.62 -2.91 6.01
C ASP A 105 -13.68 -3.42 5.04
N VAL A 106 -13.27 -3.85 3.85
CA VAL A 106 -14.14 -4.35 2.79
C VAL A 106 -13.67 -5.74 2.39
N LYS A 107 -14.57 -6.71 2.45
CA LYS A 107 -14.29 -8.12 2.15
C LYS A 107 -14.47 -8.41 0.67
N ALA A 108 -14.05 -9.60 0.25
CA ALA A 108 -14.16 -10.06 -1.14
C ALA A 108 -15.61 -10.18 -1.65
N ASP A 109 -16.58 -10.40 -0.75
CA ASP A 109 -18.02 -10.40 -1.06
C ASP A 109 -18.63 -8.98 -1.12
N GLY A 110 -17.81 -7.95 -0.93
CA GLY A 110 -18.22 -6.55 -0.90
C GLY A 110 -18.91 -6.12 0.39
N SER A 111 -19.12 -7.02 1.36
CA SER A 111 -19.50 -6.64 2.73
C SER A 111 -18.42 -5.78 3.35
N TRP A 112 -18.81 -4.86 4.22
CA TRP A 112 -17.86 -3.89 4.76
C TRP A 112 -18.23 -3.41 6.16
N SER A 113 -17.22 -2.90 6.86
CA SER A 113 -17.40 -2.20 8.13
C SER A 113 -16.57 -0.93 8.17
N TYR A 114 -17.04 0.04 8.95
CA TYR A 114 -16.34 1.28 9.21
C TYR A 114 -16.39 1.62 10.70
N THR A 115 -15.30 2.18 11.21
CA THR A 115 -15.24 2.74 12.55
C THR A 115 -14.53 4.09 12.57
N THR A 116 -15.10 5.07 13.26
CA THR A 116 -14.38 6.28 13.65
C THR A 116 -13.33 6.02 14.71
N ALA A 117 -12.36 6.93 14.82
CA ALA A 117 -11.42 6.97 15.92
C ALA A 117 -12.14 6.95 17.27
N SER A 118 -11.78 5.99 18.11
CA SER A 118 -12.29 5.90 19.48
C SER A 118 -11.35 6.62 20.44
N GLU A 119 -11.86 7.62 21.15
CA GLU A 119 -11.12 8.29 22.22
C GLU A 119 -11.15 7.41 23.49
N LYS A 120 -10.00 7.27 24.16
CA LYS A 120 -9.89 6.42 25.36
C LYS A 120 -10.93 6.84 26.42
N GLY A 121 -11.81 5.91 26.77
CA GLY A 121 -12.85 6.13 27.78
C GLY A 121 -14.12 6.84 27.29
N LYS A 122 -14.25 7.10 25.98
CA LYS A 122 -15.50 7.56 25.36
C LYS A 122 -16.11 6.47 24.48
N PRO A 123 -17.45 6.39 24.38
CA PRO A 123 -18.07 5.53 23.40
C PRO A 123 -17.66 5.96 21.98
N MET A 124 -17.62 5.00 21.08
CA MET A 124 -17.35 5.23 19.67
C MET A 124 -18.44 6.13 19.07
N LYS A 125 -18.02 7.18 18.34
CA LYS A 125 -18.94 8.20 17.82
C LYS A 125 -19.75 7.68 16.64
N GLU A 126 -19.10 6.98 15.73
CA GLU A 126 -19.80 6.45 14.56
C GLU A 126 -19.14 5.17 14.06
N GLY A 127 -19.96 4.25 13.59
CA GLY A 127 -19.54 3.05 12.88
C GLY A 127 -20.67 2.38 12.14
N ALA A 128 -20.31 1.48 11.25
CA ALA A 128 -21.27 0.74 10.45
C ALA A 128 -20.74 -0.67 10.16
N ILE A 129 -21.68 -1.60 10.00
CA ILE A 129 -21.45 -2.90 9.40
C ILE A 129 -22.51 -3.06 8.32
N VAL A 130 -22.10 -3.46 7.12
CA VAL A 130 -22.96 -3.76 5.97
C VAL A 130 -22.63 -5.16 5.49
N ASP A 131 -23.62 -6.03 5.51
CA ASP A 131 -23.53 -7.39 5.03
C ASP A 131 -23.56 -7.44 3.49
N ALA A 132 -23.19 -8.58 2.91
CA ALA A 132 -23.13 -8.76 1.46
C ALA A 132 -24.49 -8.59 0.77
N ASP A 133 -25.61 -8.74 1.50
CA ASP A 133 -26.96 -8.50 0.99
C ASP A 133 -27.43 -7.04 1.11
N GLY A 134 -26.57 -6.15 1.61
CA GLY A 134 -26.86 -4.74 1.83
C GLY A 134 -27.62 -4.44 3.12
N THR A 135 -27.87 -5.45 3.97
CA THR A 135 -28.35 -5.21 5.33
C THR A 135 -27.29 -4.44 6.10
N PHE A 136 -27.68 -3.36 6.78
CA PHE A 136 -26.75 -2.57 7.56
C PHE A 136 -27.16 -2.40 9.02
N ARG A 137 -26.13 -2.19 9.84
CA ARG A 137 -26.21 -1.84 11.27
C ARG A 137 -25.35 -0.60 11.50
N GLY A 138 -25.99 0.54 11.75
CA GLY A 138 -25.28 1.79 12.04
C GLY A 138 -25.19 2.06 13.54
N ILE A 139 -24.14 2.75 13.95
CA ILE A 139 -24.01 3.38 15.28
C ILE A 139 -23.68 4.85 15.06
N LYS A 140 -24.39 5.75 15.74
CA LYS A 140 -24.17 7.19 15.72
C LYS A 140 -24.34 7.73 17.14
N ASP A 141 -23.34 8.46 17.61
CA ASP A 141 -23.18 8.96 18.98
C ASP A 141 -23.41 7.90 20.07
N GLY A 142 -22.94 6.67 19.81
CA GLY A 142 -23.08 5.52 20.72
C GLY A 142 -24.47 4.86 20.73
N ALA A 143 -25.41 5.30 19.91
CA ALA A 143 -26.73 4.71 19.76
C ALA A 143 -26.89 4.00 18.40
N VAL A 144 -27.80 3.03 18.30
CA VAL A 144 -28.16 2.38 17.03
C VAL A 144 -28.76 3.41 16.08
N SER A 145 -28.26 3.44 14.85
CA SER A 145 -28.75 4.31 13.78
C SER A 145 -29.44 3.50 12.68
N ASN A 146 -30.58 4.01 12.22
CA ASN A 146 -31.30 3.50 11.04
C ASN A 146 -30.98 4.31 9.76
N GLU A 147 -30.13 5.34 9.86
CA GLU A 147 -29.67 6.09 8.70
C GLU A 147 -28.68 5.22 7.89
N PRO A 148 -28.86 5.07 6.57
CA PRO A 148 -27.91 4.34 5.74
C PRO A 148 -26.50 4.94 5.86
N PRO A 149 -25.48 4.13 6.19
CA PRO A 149 -24.12 4.63 6.32
C PRO A 149 -23.56 5.05 4.95
N LYS A 150 -22.61 5.98 4.97
CA LYS A 150 -21.96 6.44 3.73
C LYS A 150 -21.18 5.29 3.08
N LEU A 151 -21.44 5.05 1.79
CA LEU A 151 -20.68 4.09 1.00
C LEU A 151 -19.19 4.47 0.96
N PRO A 152 -18.26 3.58 1.36
CA PRO A 152 -16.84 3.88 1.29
C PRO A 152 -16.36 3.84 -0.17
N LYS A 153 -15.35 4.66 -0.48
CA LYS A 153 -14.77 4.72 -1.82
C LYS A 153 -13.66 3.68 -1.93
N ALA A 154 -13.70 2.86 -2.99
CA ALA A 154 -12.65 1.90 -3.27
C ALA A 154 -11.29 2.60 -3.52
N PRO A 155 -10.18 2.01 -3.06
CA PRO A 155 -8.84 2.50 -3.35
C PRO A 155 -8.59 2.60 -4.87
N GLU A 156 -7.86 3.61 -5.30
CA GLU A 156 -7.43 3.73 -6.70
C GLU A 156 -6.17 2.89 -6.93
N LYS A 157 -6.15 2.13 -8.02
CA LYS A 157 -5.01 1.27 -8.33
C LYS A 157 -3.73 2.09 -8.55
N PRO A 158 -2.57 1.62 -8.06
CA PRO A 158 -1.29 2.28 -8.31
C PRO A 158 -0.86 2.18 -9.79
N ASP A 159 -1.26 1.12 -10.48
CA ASP A 159 -1.00 0.89 -11.91
C ASP A 159 -2.05 -0.05 -12.52
N ASN A 160 -1.98 -0.24 -13.84
CA ASN A 160 -2.97 -1.06 -14.56
C ASN A 160 -2.89 -2.56 -14.25
N SER A 161 -1.70 -3.06 -13.87
CA SER A 161 -1.45 -4.48 -13.58
C SER A 161 -1.79 -4.85 -12.13
N ALA A 162 -1.93 -3.87 -11.25
CA ALA A 162 -2.34 -4.08 -9.87
C ALA A 162 -3.73 -4.71 -9.75
N VAL A 163 -3.94 -5.48 -8.68
CA VAL A 163 -5.25 -6.07 -8.34
C VAL A 163 -6.29 -4.96 -8.18
N THR A 164 -7.44 -5.14 -8.80
CA THR A 164 -8.57 -4.22 -8.69
C THR A 164 -9.30 -4.44 -7.37
N PRO A 165 -9.46 -3.40 -6.53
CA PRO A 165 -10.21 -3.53 -5.29
C PRO A 165 -11.69 -3.81 -5.56
N VAL A 166 -12.29 -4.62 -4.71
CA VAL A 166 -13.72 -4.91 -4.73
C VAL A 166 -14.52 -3.65 -4.44
N THR A 167 -15.60 -3.45 -5.18
CA THR A 167 -16.55 -2.37 -4.93
C THR A 167 -17.42 -2.73 -3.73
N PRO A 168 -17.54 -1.86 -2.70
CA PRO A 168 -18.38 -2.12 -1.55
C PRO A 168 -19.86 -2.22 -1.92
N VAL A 169 -20.59 -3.10 -1.23
CA VAL A 169 -22.05 -3.24 -1.37
C VAL A 169 -22.75 -1.98 -0.87
N GLN A 170 -23.79 -1.53 -1.59
CA GLN A 170 -24.61 -0.41 -1.14
C GLN A 170 -25.53 -0.84 0.01
N PRO A 171 -25.59 -0.07 1.11
CA PRO A 171 -26.55 -0.32 2.17
C PRO A 171 -27.97 -0.05 1.64
N THR A 172 -28.86 -1.04 1.76
CA THR A 172 -30.23 -0.98 1.21
C THR A 172 -31.32 -1.02 2.27
N LYS A 173 -31.07 -1.73 3.39
CA LYS A 173 -32.06 -1.93 4.45
C LYS A 173 -31.39 -2.01 5.83
N SER A 174 -31.99 -1.37 6.83
CA SER A 174 -31.50 -1.45 8.21
C SER A 174 -31.92 -2.77 8.86
N ILE A 175 -31.10 -3.35 9.73
CA ILE A 175 -31.46 -4.58 10.46
C ILE A 175 -32.69 -4.43 11.37
N THR A 176 -33.09 -3.20 11.71
CA THR A 176 -34.22 -2.90 12.60
C THR A 176 -35.59 -3.07 11.91
N ASP A 177 -35.64 -3.39 10.61
CA ASP A 177 -36.87 -3.52 9.82
C ASP A 177 -37.66 -4.84 10.07
N ASN A 178 -37.67 -5.33 11.31
CA ASN A 178 -38.56 -6.40 11.74
C ASN A 178 -39.30 -5.93 13.00
N SER A 179 -40.36 -5.15 12.81
CA SER A 179 -41.38 -4.87 13.84
C SER A 179 -42.75 -4.80 13.20
#